data_AF-A0A2V7XFC0-F1
#
_entry.id   AF-A0A2V7XFC0-F1
#
_cell.length_a   1.000
_cell.length_b   1.000
_cell.length_c   1.000
_cell.angle_alpha   90.00
_cell.angle_beta   90.00
_cell.angle_gamma   90.00
#
_symmetry.space_group_name_H-M   'P 1'
#
loop_
_entity.id
_entity.type
_entity.pdbx_description
1 polymer ?
#
loop_
_entity_poly.entity_id
_entity_poly.type
_entity_poly.pdbx_seq_one_letter_code
_entity_poly.pdbx_strand_id
1 'polypeptide(L)'
;MIRRRPTASFAFAVSLMLMVRPRLRHEQGAKSLLAKFLPHSAVIVEIANSGAIPHLPIPPFRPATGYNVASVIRDFEPEDFESLWRMDQACFPAGIAYSKQELKAYIRQRGAFTLVAVDDGGGKAQGFIVAHRGPTGHIVTIDVDPGTRRSGVGSALLQSAEERLHAAGSRAVGLETAVDNFAALAFYKRHGYNVLRAWPRYYSNGVDALVLKKDLNGNSTSKK
;
A
#
# COMPACT_ATOMS: atom_id res chain seq x y z
N MET A 1 -40.85 13.19 17.58
CA MET A 1 -39.93 13.68 16.53
C MET A 1 -38.51 13.76 17.14
N ILE A 2 -37.72 12.69 17.01
CA ILE A 2 -36.40 12.59 17.67
C ILE A 2 -35.33 12.46 16.56
N ARG A 3 -34.59 13.55 16.33
CA ARG A 3 -33.42 13.56 15.44
C ARG A 3 -32.28 12.78 16.10
N ARG A 4 -31.99 11.56 15.62
CA ARG A 4 -30.77 10.82 15.99
C ARG A 4 -29.56 11.44 15.27
N ARG A 5 -28.54 11.83 16.04
CA ARG A 5 -27.23 12.29 15.55
C ARG A 5 -26.48 11.11 14.89
N PRO A 6 -25.72 11.31 13.80
CA PRO A 6 -24.86 10.26 13.27
C PRO A 6 -23.68 10.00 14.24
N THR A 7 -23.46 8.72 14.54
CA THR A 7 -22.42 8.20 15.41
C THR A 7 -21.04 8.34 14.77
N ALA A 8 -20.07 8.82 15.54
CA ALA A 8 -18.66 8.91 15.18
C ALA A 8 -18.08 7.53 14.87
N SER A 9 -17.85 7.24 13.59
CA SER A 9 -17.10 6.07 13.12
C SER A 9 -16.48 6.41 11.77
N PHE A 10 -15.25 6.97 11.82
CA PHE A 10 -14.35 7.12 10.66
C PHE A 10 -12.92 7.58 11.07
N ALA A 11 -12.67 7.84 12.36
CA ALA A 11 -11.47 8.52 12.85
C ALA A 11 -10.41 7.61 13.51
N PHE A 12 -10.50 6.28 13.40
CA PHE A 12 -9.58 5.36 14.10
C PHE A 12 -8.54 4.65 13.20
N ALA A 13 -8.51 4.94 11.90
CA ALA A 13 -7.63 4.26 10.93
C ALA A 13 -6.48 5.12 10.39
N VAL A 14 -6.07 6.16 11.14
CA VAL A 14 -4.84 6.95 10.91
C VAL A 14 -3.80 6.62 12.00
N SER A 15 -3.92 5.43 12.59
CA SER A 15 -3.45 5.12 13.96
C SER A 15 -1.93 5.05 14.19
N LEU A 16 -1.09 5.46 13.22
CA LEU A 16 0.32 5.76 13.47
C LEU A 16 0.79 7.10 12.85
N MET A 17 -0.10 8.08 12.70
CA MET A 17 0.31 9.45 12.31
C MET A 17 0.59 10.34 13.54
N LEU A 18 0.67 9.78 14.76
CA LEU A 18 0.72 10.53 16.03
C LEU A 18 1.72 10.04 17.11
N MET A 19 2.84 9.40 16.77
CA MET A 19 3.90 9.16 17.78
C MET A 19 5.28 9.71 17.36
N VAL A 20 5.63 10.86 18.00
CA VAL A 20 6.96 11.52 18.17
C VAL A 20 7.44 12.42 16.98
N ARG A 21 7.06 13.71 16.84
CA ARG A 21 7.58 15.01 17.43
C ARG A 21 9.07 15.35 17.12
N PRO A 22 9.57 16.63 17.12
CA PRO A 22 8.98 18.00 17.03
C PRO A 22 9.73 18.98 16.04
N ARG A 23 9.18 20.22 15.91
CA ARG A 23 9.66 21.48 15.26
C ARG A 23 11.16 21.61 14.90
N LEU A 24 11.44 22.14 13.70
CA LEU A 24 12.38 23.27 13.50
C LEU A 24 11.92 24.23 12.39
N ARG A 25 12.38 25.48 12.56
CA ARG A 25 11.98 26.73 11.91
C ARG A 25 12.51 26.88 10.48
N HIS A 26 11.87 27.81 9.75
CA HIS A 26 12.40 28.64 8.67
C HIS A 26 13.75 28.24 8.06
N GLU A 27 13.74 27.90 6.78
CA GLU A 27 14.58 28.59 5.80
C GLU A 27 13.83 28.67 4.46
N GLN A 28 13.53 29.89 4.05
CA GLN A 28 13.13 30.24 2.69
C GLN A 28 14.40 30.27 1.83
N GLY A 29 14.34 29.69 0.64
CA GLY A 29 15.40 29.95 -0.35
C GLY A 29 15.43 28.95 -1.49
N ALA A 30 14.60 29.20 -2.50
CA ALA A 30 14.81 28.81 -3.90
C ALA A 30 15.18 27.34 -4.19
N LYS A 31 14.18 26.58 -4.70
CA LYS A 31 14.25 25.55 -5.76
C LYS A 31 12.90 24.82 -5.72
N SER A 32 12.03 24.79 -6.72
CA SER A 32 12.16 25.02 -8.16
C SER A 32 10.75 25.31 -8.69
N LEU A 33 10.64 26.12 -9.74
CA LEU A 33 9.43 26.67 -10.36
C LEU A 33 8.35 25.67 -10.82
N LEU A 34 8.54 24.36 -10.63
CA LEU A 34 7.57 23.31 -10.99
C LEU A 34 6.39 23.19 -10.01
N ALA A 35 6.53 23.66 -8.77
CA ALA A 35 5.46 23.61 -7.76
C ALA A 35 4.30 24.61 -7.99
N LYS A 36 4.41 25.49 -9.01
CA LYS A 36 3.41 26.53 -9.30
C LYS A 36 2.31 26.09 -10.28
N PHE A 37 2.41 24.91 -10.89
CA PHE A 37 1.53 24.51 -12.00
C PHE A 37 0.71 23.23 -11.79
N LEU A 38 0.75 22.60 -10.61
CA LEU A 38 -0.16 21.50 -10.30
C LEU A 38 -1.37 22.06 -9.54
N PRO A 39 -2.59 22.02 -10.11
CA PRO A 39 -3.76 22.59 -9.44
C PRO A 39 -4.12 21.75 -8.21
N HIS A 40 -4.94 22.35 -7.35
CA HIS A 40 -5.43 21.79 -6.10
C HIS A 40 -5.80 20.31 -6.24
N SER A 41 -5.49 19.52 -5.21
CA SER A 41 -5.66 18.06 -5.03
C SER A 41 -6.78 17.36 -5.82
N ALA A 42 -7.89 18.02 -6.12
CA ALA A 42 -8.94 17.54 -7.03
C ALA A 42 -8.44 17.23 -8.46
N VAL A 43 -7.59 18.07 -9.06
CA VAL A 43 -7.09 17.85 -10.43
C VAL A 43 -6.11 16.68 -10.50
N ILE A 44 -5.32 16.44 -9.44
CA ILE A 44 -4.43 15.27 -9.35
C ILE A 44 -5.25 13.98 -9.31
N VAL A 45 -6.37 13.96 -8.58
CA VAL A 45 -7.27 12.81 -8.50
C VAL A 45 -7.95 12.55 -9.85
N GLU A 46 -8.42 13.61 -10.50
CA GLU A 46 -9.09 13.51 -11.80
C GLU A 46 -8.11 13.09 -12.91
N ILE A 47 -6.86 13.59 -12.93
CA ILE A 47 -5.80 13.14 -13.85
C ILE A 47 -5.41 11.68 -13.57
N ALA A 48 -5.27 11.32 -12.28
CA ALA A 48 -4.93 9.96 -11.90
C ALA A 48 -6.04 8.97 -12.30
N ASN A 49 -7.32 9.36 -12.24
CA ASN A 49 -8.44 8.48 -12.59
C ASN A 49 -8.84 8.53 -14.08
N SER A 50 -8.58 9.64 -14.79
CA SER A 50 -8.92 9.83 -16.22
C SER A 50 -7.97 9.13 -17.20
N GLY A 51 -6.91 8.48 -16.71
CA GLY A 51 -5.91 7.84 -17.56
C GLY A 51 -4.94 8.82 -18.22
N ALA A 52 -4.95 10.11 -17.84
CA ALA A 52 -4.08 11.16 -18.38
C ALA A 52 -2.68 11.21 -17.73
N ILE A 53 -2.20 10.12 -17.14
CA ILE A 53 -0.75 9.93 -16.92
C ILE A 53 -0.19 9.51 -18.28
N PRO A 54 0.75 10.25 -18.90
CA PRO A 54 1.24 9.95 -20.24
C PRO A 54 1.79 8.52 -20.34
N HIS A 55 1.03 7.70 -21.05
CA HIS A 55 1.40 6.53 -21.86
C HIS A 55 2.55 5.67 -21.35
N LEU A 56 2.24 4.73 -20.44
CA LEU A 56 2.73 3.38 -20.65
C LEU A 56 1.57 2.55 -21.18
N PRO A 57 1.70 1.87 -22.34
CA PRO A 57 0.67 0.96 -22.81
C PRO A 57 0.40 -0.07 -21.72
N ILE A 58 -0.85 -0.16 -21.28
CA ILE A 58 -1.31 -1.27 -20.44
C ILE A 58 -1.47 -2.45 -21.39
N PRO A 59 -0.56 -3.45 -21.39
CA PRO A 59 -0.69 -4.59 -22.29
C PRO A 59 -2.01 -5.34 -22.00
N PRO A 60 -2.65 -5.95 -23.02
CA PRO A 60 -3.90 -6.68 -22.82
C PRO A 60 -3.74 -7.75 -21.75
N PHE A 61 -4.62 -7.68 -20.75
CA PHE A 61 -4.67 -8.63 -19.63
C PHE A 61 -5.11 -10.01 -20.13
N ARG A 62 -4.24 -11.00 -19.98
CA ARG A 62 -4.66 -12.39 -19.89
C ARG A 62 -4.76 -12.72 -18.40
N PRO A 63 -5.92 -13.12 -17.86
CA PRO A 63 -5.97 -13.70 -16.54
C PRO A 63 -5.06 -14.93 -16.56
N ALA A 64 -3.91 -14.84 -15.89
CA ALA A 64 -3.10 -16.00 -15.62
C ALA A 64 -3.83 -16.81 -14.55
N THR A 65 -4.81 -17.60 -14.97
CA THR A 65 -5.17 -18.81 -14.24
C THR A 65 -3.88 -19.63 -14.11
N GLY A 66 -3.30 -19.65 -12.90
CA GLY A 66 -1.99 -20.22 -12.64
C GLY A 66 -0.87 -19.17 -12.70
N TYR A 67 -0.73 -18.35 -11.64
CA TYR A 67 0.57 -17.79 -11.34
C TYR A 67 1.49 -18.98 -11.05
N ASN A 68 2.43 -19.29 -11.95
CA ASN A 68 3.54 -20.17 -11.64
C ASN A 68 4.53 -19.36 -10.77
N VAL A 69 4.05 -18.90 -9.61
CA VAL A 69 4.93 -18.39 -8.57
C VAL A 69 5.53 -19.63 -7.94
N ALA A 70 6.83 -19.80 -8.14
CA ALA A 70 7.68 -20.66 -7.34
C ALA A 70 7.83 -20.07 -5.92
N SER A 71 6.70 -19.68 -5.32
CA SER A 71 6.62 -18.98 -4.06
C SER A 71 5.44 -19.48 -3.25
N VAL A 72 5.71 -19.89 -2.01
CA VAL A 72 4.69 -20.25 -1.02
C VAL A 72 4.40 -19.01 -0.17
N ILE A 73 3.11 -18.68 0.00
CA ILE A 73 2.68 -17.62 0.92
C ILE A 73 2.39 -18.25 2.29
N ARG A 74 3.05 -17.76 3.33
CA ARG A 74 2.81 -18.18 4.72
C ARG A 74 2.70 -16.99 5.67
N ASP A 75 2.21 -17.27 6.87
CA ASP A 75 2.25 -16.29 7.96
C ASP A 75 3.71 -15.97 8.34
N PHE A 76 3.92 -14.72 8.76
CA PHE A 76 5.17 -14.25 9.33
C PHE A 76 5.54 -15.03 10.60
N GLU A 77 6.81 -15.41 10.69
CA GLU A 77 7.44 -15.96 11.89
C GLU A 77 8.47 -14.96 12.44
N PRO A 78 8.67 -14.89 13.77
CA PRO A 78 9.62 -13.94 14.38
C PRO A 78 11.03 -13.97 13.75
N GLU A 79 11.47 -15.13 13.29
CA GLU A 79 12.76 -15.41 12.66
C GLU A 79 12.90 -14.70 11.29
N ASP A 80 11.79 -14.38 10.63
CA ASP A 80 11.79 -13.65 9.35
C ASP A 80 12.21 -12.19 9.50
N PHE A 81 12.07 -11.63 10.71
CA PHE A 81 12.08 -10.18 10.91
C PHE A 81 13.32 -9.49 10.36
N GLU A 82 14.51 -10.05 10.60
CA GLU A 82 15.76 -9.45 10.09
C GLU A 82 15.85 -9.49 8.56
N SER A 83 15.29 -10.52 7.91
CA SER A 83 15.23 -10.60 6.46
C SER A 83 14.22 -9.61 5.88
N LEU A 84 13.04 -9.47 6.49
CA LEU A 84 12.02 -8.51 6.05
C LEU A 84 12.50 -7.07 6.20
N TRP A 85 13.13 -6.74 7.33
CA TRP A 85 13.69 -5.41 7.54
C TRP A 85 14.79 -5.09 6.50
N ARG A 86 15.71 -6.01 6.22
CA ARG A 86 16.71 -5.79 5.14
C ARG A 86 16.07 -5.60 3.76
N MET A 87 14.95 -6.28 3.51
CA MET A 87 14.22 -6.15 2.25
C MET A 87 13.56 -4.76 2.12
N ASP A 88 12.97 -4.24 3.20
CA ASP A 88 12.44 -2.87 3.25
C ASP A 88 13.52 -1.83 2.96
N GLN A 89 14.71 -1.98 3.57
CA GLN A 89 15.88 -1.13 3.28
C GLN A 89 16.34 -1.20 1.82
N ALA A 90 16.13 -2.32 1.14
CA ALA A 90 16.46 -2.47 -0.28
C ALA A 90 15.34 -1.96 -1.20
N CYS A 91 14.10 -1.92 -0.72
CA CYS A 91 12.94 -1.46 -1.48
C CYS A 91 12.80 0.06 -1.48
N PHE A 92 13.17 0.71 -0.38
CA PHE A 92 12.95 2.14 -0.17
C PHE A 92 14.25 2.89 0.15
N PRO A 93 14.38 4.15 -0.28
CA PRO A 93 15.53 4.98 0.09
C PRO A 93 15.52 5.32 1.58
N ALA A 94 16.68 5.74 2.09
CA ALA A 94 16.81 6.24 3.46
C ALA A 94 15.84 7.42 3.71
N GLY A 95 15.18 7.42 4.87
CA GLY A 95 14.15 8.40 5.24
C GLY A 95 12.73 8.04 4.81
N ILE A 96 12.58 7.03 3.94
CA ILE A 96 11.30 6.37 3.62
C ILE A 96 11.27 4.95 4.18
N ALA A 97 12.37 4.20 4.05
CA ALA A 97 12.53 2.89 4.68
C ALA A 97 12.33 2.96 6.20
N TYR A 98 11.68 1.96 6.75
CA TYR A 98 11.36 1.89 8.17
C TYR A 98 12.59 1.54 8.99
N SER A 99 12.75 2.22 10.13
CA SER A 99 13.61 1.69 11.19
C SER A 99 13.08 0.33 11.68
N LYS A 100 13.98 -0.47 12.27
CA LYS A 100 13.59 -1.74 12.92
C LYS A 100 12.44 -1.55 13.93
N GLN A 101 12.46 -0.45 14.67
CA GLN A 101 11.44 -0.17 15.68
C GLN A 101 10.08 0.09 15.05
N GLU A 102 10.03 0.89 13.98
CA GLU A 102 8.80 1.20 13.26
C GLU A 102 8.20 -0.05 12.61
N LEU A 103 9.00 -0.80 11.85
CA LEU A 103 8.51 -2.03 11.20
C LEU A 103 7.98 -3.03 12.22
N LYS A 104 8.71 -3.21 13.34
CA LYS A 104 8.28 -4.08 14.44
C LYS A 104 6.99 -3.58 15.10
N ALA A 105 6.81 -2.27 15.22
CA ALA A 105 5.58 -1.68 15.76
C ALA A 105 4.38 -1.95 14.85
N TYR A 106 4.53 -1.79 13.53
CA TYR A 106 3.47 -2.09 12.56
C TYR A 106 3.08 -3.57 12.55
N ILE A 107 4.06 -4.48 12.55
CA ILE A 107 3.82 -5.94 12.60
C ILE A 107 3.05 -6.33 13.87
N ARG A 108 3.34 -5.68 15.00
CA ARG A 108 2.74 -5.99 16.31
C ARG A 108 1.45 -5.23 16.60
N GLN A 109 1.06 -4.29 15.73
CA GLN A 109 -0.11 -3.47 15.96
C GLN A 109 -1.36 -4.36 16.08
N ARG A 110 -2.22 -4.10 17.06
CA ARG A 110 -3.43 -4.91 17.29
C ARG A 110 -4.31 -4.94 16.04
N GLY A 111 -4.55 -6.12 15.48
CA GLY A 111 -5.35 -6.28 14.26
C GLY A 111 -4.52 -6.35 12.98
N ALA A 112 -3.21 -6.13 13.07
CA ALA A 112 -2.27 -6.39 11.99
C ALA A 112 -2.10 -7.88 11.73
N PHE A 113 -1.66 -8.20 10.53
CA PHE A 113 -1.08 -9.47 10.16
C PHE A 113 -0.01 -9.23 9.09
N THR A 114 0.92 -10.16 9.00
CA THR A 114 2.00 -10.12 8.02
C THR A 114 2.03 -11.45 7.27
N LEU A 115 2.07 -11.37 5.94
CA LEU A 115 2.29 -12.54 5.08
C LEU A 115 3.67 -12.42 4.43
N VAL A 116 4.33 -13.55 4.26
CA VAL A 116 5.66 -13.67 3.65
C VAL A 116 5.57 -14.60 2.45
N ALA A 117 6.14 -14.17 1.33
CA ALA A 117 6.39 -15.03 0.18
C ALA A 117 7.79 -15.61 0.32
N VAL A 118 7.89 -16.94 0.40
CA VAL A 118 9.15 -17.68 0.40
C VAL A 118 9.29 -18.44 -0.91
N ASP A 119 10.51 -18.69 -1.37
CA ASP A 119 10.76 -19.57 -2.52
C ASP A 119 10.20 -20.99 -2.30
N ASP A 120 10.09 -21.79 -3.37
CA ASP A 120 9.62 -23.19 -3.30
C ASP A 120 10.45 -24.07 -2.35
N GLY A 121 11.70 -23.69 -2.07
CA GLY A 121 12.55 -24.34 -1.06
C GLY A 121 12.21 -23.96 0.38
N GLY A 122 11.29 -23.02 0.60
CA GLY A 122 10.83 -22.52 1.89
C GLY A 122 11.87 -21.68 2.65
N GLY A 123 13.05 -21.46 2.08
CA GLY A 123 14.23 -20.99 2.80
C GLY A 123 14.52 -19.50 2.62
N LYS A 124 14.13 -18.90 1.49
CA LYS A 124 14.42 -17.49 1.19
C LYS A 124 13.15 -16.67 1.03
N ALA A 125 12.98 -15.65 1.87
CA ALA A 125 11.95 -14.64 1.70
C ALA A 125 12.19 -13.83 0.41
N GLN A 126 11.16 -13.75 -0.43
CA GLN A 126 11.14 -13.02 -1.70
C GLN A 126 10.28 -11.76 -1.64
N GLY A 127 9.39 -11.67 -0.65
CA GLY A 127 8.52 -10.51 -0.44
C GLY A 127 7.73 -10.63 0.86
N PHE A 128 7.17 -9.52 1.34
CA PHE A 128 6.22 -9.52 2.44
C PHE A 128 5.17 -8.42 2.28
N ILE A 129 4.07 -8.57 3.01
CA ILE A 129 3.01 -7.56 3.10
C ILE A 129 2.55 -7.47 4.55
N VAL A 130 2.46 -6.23 5.07
CA VAL A 130 1.87 -5.94 6.37
C VAL A 130 0.52 -5.27 6.13
N ALA A 131 -0.53 -5.84 6.70
CA ALA A 131 -1.89 -5.33 6.56
C ALA A 131 -2.62 -5.30 7.89
N HIS A 132 -3.58 -4.39 8.00
CA HIS A 132 -4.38 -4.15 9.20
C HIS A 132 -5.86 -4.40 8.92
N ARG A 133 -6.52 -5.17 9.79
CA ARG A 133 -7.96 -5.46 9.69
C ARG A 133 -8.80 -4.25 10.10
N GLY A 134 -9.94 -4.07 9.45
CA GLY A 134 -10.93 -3.05 9.80
C GLY A 134 -12.11 -3.09 8.85
N PRO A 135 -13.14 -2.24 9.04
CA PRO A 135 -14.24 -2.13 8.08
C PRO A 135 -13.77 -1.83 6.66
N THR A 136 -12.71 -1.01 6.56
CA THR A 136 -11.81 -0.94 5.41
C THR A 136 -10.47 -1.44 5.90
N GLY A 137 -10.00 -2.55 5.35
CA GLY A 137 -8.66 -3.06 5.60
C GLY A 137 -7.62 -2.08 5.07
N HIS A 138 -6.41 -2.11 5.61
CA HIS A 138 -5.34 -1.20 5.21
C HIS A 138 -4.06 -1.96 4.93
N ILE A 139 -3.40 -1.66 3.81
CA ILE A 139 -2.06 -2.18 3.51
C ILE A 139 -1.06 -1.13 3.98
N VAL A 140 -0.24 -1.51 4.95
CA VAL A 140 0.80 -0.65 5.53
C VAL A 140 2.00 -0.61 4.60
N THR A 141 2.47 -1.77 4.17
CA THR A 141 3.56 -1.89 3.19
C THR A 141 3.46 -3.21 2.42
N ILE A 142 3.98 -3.20 1.20
CA ILE A 142 4.22 -4.39 0.39
C ILE A 142 5.59 -4.25 -0.25
N ASP A 143 6.42 -5.25 -0.01
CA ASP A 143 7.83 -5.25 -0.32
C ASP A 143 8.16 -6.52 -1.09
N VAL A 144 8.89 -6.37 -2.19
CA VAL A 144 9.36 -7.48 -3.01
C VAL A 144 10.82 -7.25 -3.29
N ASP A 145 11.63 -8.27 -2.97
CA ASP A 145 13.07 -8.28 -3.21
C ASP A 145 13.35 -7.81 -4.65
N PRO A 146 14.21 -6.79 -4.86
CA PRO A 146 14.47 -6.23 -6.17
C PRO A 146 14.86 -7.27 -7.24
N GLY A 147 15.56 -8.34 -6.85
CA GLY A 147 15.99 -9.42 -7.74
C GLY A 147 14.88 -10.38 -8.14
N THR A 148 13.74 -10.38 -7.45
CA THR A 148 12.57 -11.22 -7.75
C THR A 148 11.34 -10.43 -8.20
N ARG A 149 11.46 -9.11 -8.44
CA ARG A 149 10.35 -8.30 -8.94
C ARG A 149 9.88 -8.77 -10.32
N ARG A 150 8.63 -8.44 -10.66
CA ARG A 150 7.97 -8.79 -11.94
C ARG A 150 7.81 -10.30 -12.19
N SER A 151 7.98 -11.12 -11.16
CA SER A 151 7.75 -12.58 -11.18
C SER A 151 6.34 -13.01 -10.72
N GLY A 152 5.53 -12.07 -10.23
CA GLY A 152 4.19 -12.35 -9.67
C GLY A 152 4.11 -12.34 -8.14
N VAL A 153 5.24 -12.34 -7.42
CA VAL A 153 5.29 -12.33 -5.94
C VAL A 153 4.41 -11.23 -5.31
N GLY A 154 4.54 -9.99 -5.77
CA GLY A 154 3.73 -8.88 -5.24
C GLY A 154 2.23 -9.06 -5.48
N SER A 155 1.85 -9.63 -6.62
CA SER A 155 0.44 -9.93 -6.91
C SER A 155 -0.10 -11.03 -5.99
N ALA A 156 0.69 -12.08 -5.74
CA ALA A 156 0.31 -13.16 -4.83
C ALA A 156 0.14 -12.65 -3.39
N LEU A 157 1.09 -11.86 -2.89
CA LEU A 157 1.01 -11.23 -1.56
C LEU A 157 -0.23 -10.34 -1.42
N LEU A 158 -0.47 -9.47 -2.41
CA LEU A 158 -1.62 -8.57 -2.41
C LEU A 158 -2.93 -9.35 -2.39
N GLN A 159 -3.08 -10.33 -3.28
CA GLN A 159 -4.29 -11.16 -3.35
C GLN A 159 -4.55 -11.90 -2.04
N SER A 160 -3.53 -12.56 -1.46
CA SER A 160 -3.69 -13.28 -0.19
C SER A 160 -4.05 -12.34 0.98
N ALA A 161 -3.51 -11.11 0.99
CA ALA A 161 -3.87 -10.12 1.99
C ALA A 161 -5.32 -9.63 1.81
N GLU A 162 -5.75 -9.35 0.58
CA GLU A 162 -7.13 -8.96 0.26
C GLU A 162 -8.13 -10.05 0.65
N GLU A 163 -7.85 -11.32 0.33
CA GLU A 163 -8.66 -12.48 0.70
C GLU A 163 -8.79 -12.60 2.23
N ARG A 164 -7.68 -12.46 2.97
CA ARG A 164 -7.69 -12.50 4.44
C ARG A 164 -8.42 -11.31 5.05
N LEU A 165 -8.30 -10.13 4.47
CA LEU A 165 -9.04 -8.94 4.90
C LEU A 165 -10.54 -9.10 4.65
N HIS A 166 -10.93 -9.63 3.49
CA HIS A 166 -12.33 -9.93 3.16
C HIS A 166 -12.91 -10.97 4.12
N ALA A 167 -12.20 -12.08 4.35
CA ALA A 167 -12.60 -13.12 5.30
C ALA A 167 -12.74 -12.58 6.75
N ALA A 168 -11.97 -11.55 7.10
CA ALA A 168 -12.07 -10.84 8.37
C ALA A 168 -13.19 -9.77 8.41
N GLY A 169 -14.03 -9.66 7.36
CA GLY A 169 -15.17 -8.76 7.29
C GLY A 169 -14.89 -7.37 6.70
N SER A 170 -13.70 -7.14 6.12
CA SER A 170 -13.38 -5.89 5.43
C SER A 170 -14.19 -5.78 4.14
N ARG A 171 -14.83 -4.63 3.90
CA ARG A 171 -15.61 -4.37 2.66
C ARG A 171 -14.79 -3.74 1.54
N ALA A 172 -13.62 -3.24 1.91
CA ALA A 172 -12.69 -2.55 1.04
C ALA A 172 -11.27 -2.64 1.60
N VAL A 173 -10.28 -2.31 0.78
CA VAL A 173 -8.88 -2.15 1.18
C VAL A 173 -8.39 -0.78 0.73
N GLY A 174 -7.72 -0.05 1.64
CA GLY A 174 -7.07 1.23 1.37
C GLY A 174 -5.56 1.16 1.55
N LEU A 175 -4.84 2.09 0.91
CA LEU A 175 -3.40 2.29 1.07
C LEU A 175 -2.98 3.69 0.60
N GLU A 176 -1.76 4.08 0.95
CA GLU A 176 -1.12 5.29 0.47
C GLU A 176 0.14 4.96 -0.35
N THR A 177 0.37 5.72 -1.42
CA THR A 177 1.64 5.65 -2.17
C THR A 177 2.06 7.03 -2.66
N ALA A 178 3.37 7.26 -2.82
CA ALA A 178 3.88 8.53 -3.30
C ALA A 178 3.39 8.85 -4.72
N VAL A 179 3.09 10.12 -5.00
CA VAL A 179 2.60 10.58 -6.32
C VAL A 179 3.55 10.23 -7.47
N ASP A 180 4.83 10.12 -7.18
CA ASP A 180 5.91 9.81 -8.13
C ASP A 180 6.30 8.32 -8.13
N ASN A 181 5.65 7.47 -7.32
CA ASN A 181 5.85 6.02 -7.36
C ASN A 181 5.02 5.38 -8.49
N PHE A 182 5.38 5.69 -9.74
CA PHE A 182 4.67 5.24 -10.93
C PHE A 182 4.58 3.71 -11.03
N ALA A 183 5.59 2.98 -10.53
CA ALA A 183 5.60 1.53 -10.52
C ALA A 183 4.50 0.96 -9.59
N ALA A 184 4.38 1.49 -8.37
CA ALA A 184 3.33 1.10 -7.43
C ALA A 184 1.94 1.54 -7.93
N LEU A 185 1.80 2.77 -8.45
CA LEU A 185 0.53 3.24 -9.02
C LEU A 185 0.04 2.35 -10.16
N ALA A 186 0.91 1.98 -11.09
CA ALA A 186 0.57 1.05 -12.15
C ALA A 186 0.26 -0.36 -11.62
N PHE A 187 0.95 -0.81 -10.58
CA PHE A 187 0.67 -2.08 -9.90
C PHE A 187 -0.72 -2.10 -9.27
N TYR A 188 -1.05 -1.13 -8.43
CA TYR A 188 -2.34 -1.07 -7.75
C TYR A 188 -3.52 -0.83 -8.70
N LYS A 189 -3.36 0.01 -9.73
CA LYS A 189 -4.37 0.16 -10.77
C LYS A 189 -4.70 -1.16 -11.48
N ARG A 190 -3.68 -1.95 -11.83
CA ARG A 190 -3.88 -3.29 -12.43
C ARG A 190 -4.64 -4.24 -11.50
N HIS A 191 -4.57 -4.03 -10.19
CA HIS A 191 -5.26 -4.81 -9.18
C HIS A 191 -6.63 -4.24 -8.78
N GLY A 192 -7.12 -3.21 -9.47
CA GLY A 192 -8.47 -2.64 -9.28
C GLY A 192 -8.56 -1.54 -8.22
N TYR A 193 -7.43 -0.97 -7.80
CA TYR A 193 -7.43 0.20 -6.92
C TYR A 193 -7.63 1.49 -7.71
N ASN A 194 -8.44 2.38 -7.16
CA ASN A 194 -8.70 3.72 -7.69
C ASN A 194 -8.14 4.79 -6.74
N VAL A 195 -7.72 5.93 -7.27
CA VAL A 195 -7.26 7.06 -6.46
C VAL A 195 -8.49 7.78 -5.91
N LEU A 196 -8.56 7.93 -4.59
CA LEU A 196 -9.65 8.64 -3.92
C LEU A 196 -9.34 10.11 -3.69
N ARG A 197 -8.13 10.40 -3.24
CA ARG A 197 -7.67 11.74 -2.83
C ARG A 197 -6.16 11.80 -2.76
N ALA A 198 -5.63 13.01 -2.66
CA ALA A 198 -4.22 13.27 -2.37
C ALA A 198 -4.04 13.90 -0.97
N TRP A 199 -2.96 13.56 -0.30
CA TRP A 199 -2.49 14.15 0.95
C TRP A 199 -1.20 14.93 0.70
N PRO A 200 -1.24 16.27 0.78
CA PRO A 200 -0.06 17.10 0.52
C PRO A 200 1.04 16.88 1.54
N ARG A 201 2.31 16.82 1.08
CA ARG A 201 3.52 16.70 1.90
C ARG A 201 3.41 15.59 2.96
N TYR A 202 2.90 14.44 2.55
CA TYR A 202 2.68 13.31 3.43
C TYR A 202 3.99 12.63 3.84
N TYR A 203 4.91 12.46 2.89
CA TYR A 203 6.21 11.85 3.15
C TYR A 203 7.20 12.87 3.73
N SER A 204 8.18 12.39 4.49
CA SER A 204 9.20 13.18 5.19
C SER A 204 10.03 14.09 4.26
N ASN A 205 10.19 13.66 3.01
CA ASN A 205 10.85 14.40 1.93
C ASN A 205 9.93 15.47 1.28
N GLY A 206 8.72 15.67 1.78
CA GLY A 206 7.75 16.64 1.28
C GLY A 206 6.93 16.15 0.07
N VAL A 207 7.08 14.89 -0.34
CA VAL A 207 6.30 14.31 -1.44
C VAL A 207 4.86 14.05 -0.99
N ASP A 208 3.91 14.33 -1.88
CA ASP A 208 2.49 14.07 -1.67
C ASP A 208 2.18 12.56 -1.72
N ALA A 209 1.19 12.12 -0.96
CA ALA A 209 0.64 10.77 -1.08
C ALA A 209 -0.67 10.75 -1.86
N LEU A 210 -0.86 9.72 -2.67
CA LEU A 210 -2.16 9.33 -3.21
C LEU A 210 -2.76 8.27 -2.31
N VAL A 211 -4.01 8.49 -1.89
CA VAL A 211 -4.81 7.52 -1.16
C VAL A 211 -5.58 6.69 -2.17
N LEU A 212 -5.31 5.40 -2.21
CA LEU A 212 -5.92 4.44 -3.11
C LEU A 212 -6.90 3.54 -2.35
N LYS A 213 -7.95 3.08 -3.04
CA LYS A 213 -8.92 2.14 -2.48
C LYS A 213 -9.43 1.15 -3.53
N LYS A 214 -9.67 -0.08 -3.10
CA LYS A 214 -10.40 -1.13 -3.83
C LYS A 214 -11.56 -1.63 -2.97
N ASP A 215 -12.75 -1.73 -3.55
CA ASP A 215 -13.87 -2.41 -2.88
C ASP A 215 -13.71 -3.93 -3.06
N LEU A 216 -13.92 -4.69 -1.99
CA LEU A 216 -13.81 -6.16 -1.99
C LEU A 216 -15.14 -6.84 -2.35
N ASN A 217 -16.23 -6.08 -2.33
CA ASN A 217 -17.57 -6.56 -2.66
C ASN A 217 -17.75 -6.65 -4.19
N GLY A 218 -17.11 -7.63 -4.82
CA GLY A 218 -17.10 -7.72 -6.27
C GLY A 218 -16.59 -9.05 -6.80
N ASN A 219 -17.15 -10.17 -6.34
CA ASN A 219 -17.31 -11.41 -7.13
C ASN A 219 -18.27 -12.41 -6.46
N SER A 220 -19.55 -12.03 -6.39
CA SER A 220 -20.64 -13.00 -6.36
C SER A 220 -21.13 -13.25 -7.81
N THR A 221 -20.29 -13.87 -8.63
CA THR A 221 -20.74 -14.52 -9.88
C THR A 221 -19.99 -15.85 -10.05
N SER A 222 -20.25 -16.80 -9.16
CA SER A 222 -20.15 -18.20 -9.58
C SER A 222 -21.32 -18.47 -10.52
N LYS A 223 -20.96 -18.78 -11.77
CA LYS A 223 -21.78 -19.52 -12.73
C LYS A 223 -22.63 -20.58 -12.01
N LYS A 224 -23.92 -20.56 -12.26
CA LYS A 224 -24.75 -21.76 -12.37
C LYS A 224 -25.30 -21.80 -13.79
#